data_AF-A0A7S1GGD2-F1
#
_entry.id   AF-A0A7S1GGD2-F1
#
_cell.length_a   1.000
_cell.length_b   1.000
_cell.length_c   1.000
_cell.angle_alpha   90.00
_cell.angle_beta   90.00
_cell.angle_gamma   90.00
#
_symmetry.space_group_name_H-M   'P 1'
#
loop_
_entity.id
_entity.type
_entity.pdbx_description
1 polymer ?
#
loop_
_entity_poly.entity_id
_entity_poly.type
_entity_poly.pdbx_seq_one_letter_code
_entity_poly.pdbx_strand_id
1 'polypeptide(L)'
;NDAVSPTANLLHKSVIPLKTSLSLLPRPDRMILVPLRKHYSPSSLTLNGIDALTPDHRAIAESIKWAGGNNWTVLVLNAHNTHTTRSETVDDIGTSKISLWTFYDERGRKLHPKWMQKIIDLSPMEGEDDKKGGHMLLSTSNRLVDNWGKRKSKKTNTLHHGYGYDSDYSHYGYDHHTSYEYISTYRATFLLAYDADSVYELKCVEVSKSSISGRIIRNDGVVAAAADVVKKQDYSLLGRLIDVVESKEELRFGSSTCRDLLEMVISTGNKCDGTTSLSNRIIGALSTSTEPDSMLWNTIVSAVKKFGWRDLRANISSLLLDESRKKENDYGSSRKS
;
A
#
# COMPACT_ATOMS: atom_id res chain seq x y z
N ASN A 1 -43.97 -20.32 14.86
CA ASN A 1 -42.63 -20.52 14.28
C ASN A 1 -41.60 -20.07 15.30
N ASP A 2 -41.25 -20.99 16.19
CA ASP A 2 -40.28 -20.77 17.25
C ASP A 2 -38.89 -20.60 16.61
N ALA A 3 -38.33 -19.41 16.72
CA ALA A 3 -36.99 -19.10 16.28
C ALA A 3 -36.00 -19.84 17.19
N VAL A 4 -35.56 -21.03 16.78
CA VAL A 4 -34.47 -21.76 17.44
C VAL A 4 -33.22 -20.87 17.37
N SER A 5 -32.84 -20.30 18.51
CA SER A 5 -31.60 -19.53 18.61
C SER A 5 -30.42 -20.44 18.21
N PRO A 6 -29.53 -19.99 17.30
CA PRO A 6 -28.42 -20.83 16.86
C PRO A 6 -27.54 -21.16 18.07
N THR A 7 -27.37 -22.45 18.33
CA THR A 7 -26.46 -22.94 19.37
C THR A 7 -25.03 -22.45 19.14
N ALA A 8 -24.27 -22.20 20.21
CA ALA A 8 -22.89 -21.72 20.14
C ALA A 8 -21.99 -22.59 19.23
N ASN A 9 -22.29 -23.87 19.08
CA ASN A 9 -21.60 -24.79 18.17
C ASN A 9 -21.83 -24.50 16.68
N LEU A 10 -23.03 -24.04 16.29
CA LEU A 10 -23.31 -23.63 14.90
C LEU A 10 -22.59 -22.32 14.55
N LEU A 11 -22.58 -21.37 15.48
CA LEU A 11 -21.82 -20.11 15.36
C LEU A 11 -20.31 -20.38 15.32
N HIS A 12 -19.81 -21.33 16.12
CA HIS A 12 -18.41 -21.72 16.10
C HIS A 12 -18.04 -22.34 14.74
N LYS A 13 -18.85 -23.27 14.21
CA LYS A 13 -18.59 -23.92 12.91
C LYS A 13 -18.65 -22.95 11.73
N SER A 14 -19.52 -21.95 11.75
CA SER A 14 -19.63 -20.97 10.66
C SER A 14 -18.43 -20.03 10.57
N VAL A 15 -17.66 -19.86 11.64
CA VAL A 15 -16.51 -18.94 11.68
C VAL A 15 -15.17 -19.64 11.50
N ILE A 16 -15.11 -20.98 11.56
CA ILE A 16 -13.89 -21.76 11.27
C ILE A 16 -13.25 -21.36 9.93
N PRO A 17 -13.99 -21.23 8.81
CA PRO A 17 -13.39 -20.84 7.54
C PRO A 17 -12.70 -19.47 7.62
N LEU A 18 -13.32 -18.48 8.25
CA LEU A 18 -12.75 -17.14 8.40
C LEU A 18 -11.50 -17.17 9.29
N LYS A 19 -11.54 -17.89 10.42
CA LYS A 19 -10.38 -18.06 11.30
C LYS A 19 -9.20 -18.69 10.56
N THR A 20 -9.47 -19.75 9.80
CA THR A 20 -8.45 -20.40 8.97
C THR A 20 -7.91 -19.44 7.92
N SER A 21 -8.76 -18.72 7.18
CA SER A 21 -8.33 -17.73 6.19
C SER A 21 -7.45 -16.65 6.80
N LEU A 22 -7.83 -16.04 7.93
CA LEU A 22 -7.03 -15.01 8.60
C LEU A 22 -5.67 -15.55 9.08
N SER A 23 -5.64 -16.80 9.56
CA SER A 23 -4.38 -17.43 10.02
C SER A 23 -3.41 -17.74 8.88
N LEU A 24 -3.93 -18.04 7.69
CA LEU A 24 -3.15 -18.40 6.50
C LEU A 24 -2.63 -17.18 5.72
N LEU A 25 -3.14 -15.97 6.00
CA LEU A 25 -2.63 -14.76 5.37
C LEU A 25 -1.14 -14.55 5.72
N PRO A 26 -0.27 -14.32 4.71
CA PRO A 26 1.08 -13.82 4.93
C PRO A 26 1.02 -12.56 5.77
N ARG A 27 1.98 -12.36 6.68
CA ARG A 27 2.00 -11.18 7.58
C ARG A 27 1.88 -9.83 6.86
N PRO A 28 2.52 -9.61 5.68
CA PRO A 28 2.34 -8.37 4.92
C PRO A 28 0.91 -8.15 4.39
N ASP A 29 0.08 -9.20 4.37
CA ASP A 29 -1.30 -9.18 3.89
C ASP A 29 -2.33 -9.24 5.03
N ARG A 30 -1.89 -9.21 6.30
CA ARG A 30 -2.78 -9.24 7.47
C ARG A 30 -3.40 -7.87 7.77
N MET A 31 -3.95 -7.26 6.73
CA MET A 31 -4.76 -6.05 6.79
C MET A 31 -5.90 -6.17 5.79
N ILE A 32 -7.12 -5.94 6.25
CA ILE A 32 -8.35 -6.11 5.49
C ILE A 32 -9.14 -4.82 5.56
N LEU A 33 -9.56 -4.31 4.41
CA LEU A 33 -10.46 -3.19 4.32
C LEU A 33 -11.80 -3.64 3.75
N VAL A 34 -12.88 -3.43 4.51
CA VAL A 34 -14.24 -3.76 4.12
C VAL A 34 -15.03 -2.47 3.91
N PRO A 35 -15.47 -2.16 2.68
CA PRO A 35 -16.31 -0.99 2.46
C PRO A 35 -17.69 -1.17 3.10
N LEU A 36 -18.17 -0.11 3.76
CA LEU A 36 -19.51 -0.08 4.32
C LEU A 36 -20.46 0.60 3.34
N ARG A 37 -21.64 0.01 3.13
CA ARG A 37 -22.69 0.54 2.25
C ARG A 37 -23.39 1.79 2.80
N LYS A 38 -22.90 2.32 3.93
CA LYS A 38 -23.46 3.47 4.65
C LYS A 38 -22.32 4.31 5.18
N HIS A 39 -22.40 5.62 4.95
CA HIS A 39 -21.53 6.59 5.59
C HIS A 39 -21.99 6.88 7.02
N TYR A 40 -21.06 6.83 7.97
CA TYR A 40 -21.28 7.15 9.38
C TYR A 40 -20.67 8.49 9.73
N SER A 41 -21.47 9.37 10.35
CA SER A 41 -21.00 10.71 10.71
C SER A 41 -19.93 10.66 11.80
N PRO A 42 -18.94 11.58 11.77
CA PRO A 42 -17.93 11.70 12.83
C PRO A 42 -18.53 11.78 14.23
N SER A 43 -19.63 12.52 14.40
CA SER A 43 -20.30 12.67 15.70
C SER A 43 -20.87 11.35 16.22
N SER A 44 -21.51 10.55 15.34
CA SER A 44 -22.04 9.24 15.72
C SER A 44 -20.92 8.28 16.11
N LEU A 45 -19.84 8.23 15.32
CA LEU A 45 -18.68 7.40 15.60
C LEU A 45 -17.93 7.84 16.85
N THR A 46 -17.83 9.14 17.14
CA THR A 46 -17.13 9.62 18.34
C THR A 46 -17.90 9.28 19.61
N LEU A 47 -19.24 9.32 19.55
CA LEU A 47 -20.09 9.07 20.72
C LEU A 47 -20.29 7.57 20.98
N ASN A 48 -20.48 6.79 19.92
CA ASN A 48 -20.91 5.39 20.04
C ASN A 48 -19.88 4.39 19.48
N GLY A 49 -18.76 4.83 18.91
CA GLY A 49 -17.75 3.93 18.36
C GLY A 49 -18.32 2.94 17.35
N ILE A 50 -18.04 1.66 17.56
CA ILE A 50 -18.55 0.58 16.72
C ILE A 50 -20.05 0.34 16.92
N ASP A 51 -20.62 0.78 18.05
CA ASP A 51 -22.06 0.68 18.29
C ASP A 51 -22.87 1.66 17.41
N ALA A 52 -22.21 2.64 16.80
CA ALA A 52 -22.82 3.49 15.77
C ALA A 52 -23.21 2.70 14.51
N LEU A 53 -22.59 1.54 14.26
CA LEU A 53 -22.78 0.75 13.05
C LEU A 53 -24.14 0.02 13.06
N THR A 54 -24.70 -0.17 11.86
CA THR A 54 -25.85 -1.07 11.67
C THR A 54 -25.49 -2.49 12.12
N PRO A 55 -26.49 -3.31 12.55
CA PRO A 55 -26.25 -4.68 12.99
C PRO A 55 -25.40 -5.49 12.00
N ASP A 56 -25.69 -5.42 10.70
CA ASP A 56 -24.94 -6.15 9.67
C ASP A 56 -23.47 -5.73 9.59
N HIS A 57 -23.18 -4.43 9.68
CA HIS A 57 -21.79 -3.93 9.61
C HIS A 57 -21.04 -4.28 10.90
N ARG A 58 -21.71 -4.20 12.06
CA ARG A 58 -21.14 -4.59 13.34
C ARG A 58 -20.80 -6.08 13.38
N ALA A 59 -21.69 -6.92 12.86
CA ALA A 59 -21.47 -8.36 12.76
C ALA A 59 -20.20 -8.71 11.96
N ILE A 60 -19.87 -7.95 10.92
CA ILE A 60 -18.60 -8.13 10.17
C ILE A 60 -17.40 -7.87 11.09
N ALA A 61 -17.39 -6.74 11.80
CA ALA A 61 -16.30 -6.39 12.71
C ALA A 61 -16.13 -7.42 13.84
N GLU A 62 -17.24 -7.83 14.47
CA GLU A 62 -17.25 -8.84 15.52
C GLU A 62 -16.76 -10.19 15.01
N SER A 63 -17.16 -10.58 13.79
CA SER A 63 -16.70 -11.82 13.16
C SER A 63 -15.20 -11.82 12.92
N ILE A 64 -14.63 -10.71 12.42
CA ILE A 64 -13.18 -10.58 12.22
C ILE A 64 -12.44 -10.64 13.56
N LYS A 65 -12.93 -9.95 14.58
CA LYS A 65 -12.35 -10.01 15.93
C LYS A 65 -12.37 -11.40 16.52
N TRP A 66 -13.50 -12.08 16.42
CA TRP A 66 -13.64 -13.43 16.95
C TRP A 66 -12.73 -14.41 16.20
N ALA A 67 -12.70 -14.32 14.87
CA ALA A 67 -11.89 -15.19 14.03
C ALA A 67 -10.38 -14.95 14.18
N GLY A 68 -9.98 -13.67 14.21
CA GLY A 68 -8.59 -13.25 14.35
C GLY A 68 -8.05 -13.37 15.78
N GLY A 69 -8.93 -13.43 16.77
CA GLY A 69 -8.56 -13.41 18.18
C GLY A 69 -8.08 -12.04 18.65
N ASN A 70 -7.41 -12.01 19.81
CA ASN A 70 -7.03 -10.77 20.49
C ASN A 70 -6.01 -9.91 19.74
N ASN A 71 -5.34 -10.46 18.73
CA ASN A 71 -4.26 -9.78 18.01
C ASN A 71 -4.83 -8.89 16.89
N TRP A 72 -6.07 -9.11 16.46
CA TRP A 72 -6.70 -8.31 15.41
C TRP A 72 -7.37 -7.07 15.98
N THR A 73 -6.93 -5.91 15.48
CA THR A 73 -7.52 -4.61 15.79
C THR A 73 -8.50 -4.22 14.71
N VAL A 74 -9.68 -3.70 15.10
CA VAL A 74 -10.69 -3.19 14.16
C VAL A 74 -10.86 -1.69 14.36
N LEU A 75 -10.82 -0.96 13.25
CA LEU A 75 -10.99 0.48 13.17
C LEU A 75 -12.12 0.82 12.19
N VAL A 76 -12.82 1.92 12.46
CA VAL A 76 -13.72 2.54 11.49
C VAL A 76 -12.98 3.67 10.80
N LEU A 77 -12.87 3.62 9.48
CA LEU A 77 -12.18 4.59 8.65
C LEU A 77 -13.19 5.39 7.84
N ASN A 78 -13.20 6.71 8.03
CA ASN A 78 -13.90 7.61 7.11
C ASN A 78 -12.93 8.14 6.06
N ALA A 79 -13.35 8.13 4.80
CA ALA A 79 -12.63 8.73 3.69
C ALA A 79 -13.55 9.67 2.90
N HIS A 80 -12.96 10.64 2.21
CA HIS A 80 -13.66 11.46 1.23
C HIS A 80 -12.93 11.45 -0.11
N ASN A 81 -13.71 11.55 -1.17
CA ASN A 81 -13.21 11.80 -2.51
C ASN A 81 -13.69 13.17 -2.96
N THR A 82 -12.76 14.06 -3.30
CA THR A 82 -13.06 15.35 -3.89
C THR A 82 -12.79 15.28 -5.38
N HIS A 83 -13.86 15.33 -6.17
CA HIS A 83 -13.79 15.40 -7.61
C HIS A 83 -13.97 16.84 -8.06
N THR A 84 -12.98 17.39 -8.76
CA THR A 84 -13.01 18.73 -9.33
C THR A 84 -13.06 18.61 -10.85
N THR A 85 -14.10 19.15 -11.47
CA THR A 85 -14.22 19.26 -12.92
C THR A 85 -14.07 20.73 -13.31
N ARG A 86 -13.14 21.03 -14.21
CA ARG A 86 -13.02 22.35 -14.83
C ARG A 86 -13.52 22.26 -16.25
N SER A 87 -14.51 23.08 -16.58
CA SER A 87 -14.99 23.21 -17.95
C SER A 87 -14.17 24.29 -18.64
N GLU A 88 -13.28 23.87 -19.53
CA GLU A 88 -12.61 24.73 -20.50
C GLU A 88 -13.30 24.56 -21.87
N THR A 89 -13.15 25.54 -22.76
CA THR A 89 -13.92 25.66 -24.02
C THR A 89 -13.76 24.49 -25.00
N VAL A 90 -12.84 23.55 -24.75
CA VAL A 90 -12.54 22.42 -25.64
C VAL A 90 -12.50 21.06 -24.92
N ASP A 91 -12.19 21.00 -23.62
CA ASP A 91 -12.15 19.73 -22.86
C ASP A 91 -12.53 19.91 -21.37
N ASP A 92 -13.31 18.97 -20.83
CA ASP A 92 -13.57 18.86 -19.40
C ASP A 92 -12.41 18.13 -18.71
N ILE A 93 -11.56 18.85 -17.97
CA ILE A 93 -10.49 18.25 -17.18
C ILE A 93 -11.03 17.93 -15.79
N GLY A 94 -11.14 16.63 -15.48
CA GLY A 94 -11.55 16.11 -14.18
C GLY A 94 -10.36 15.64 -13.36
N THR A 95 -10.23 16.11 -12.12
CA THR A 95 -9.27 15.57 -11.14
C THR A 95 -10.00 14.95 -9.96
N SER A 96 -9.50 13.82 -9.47
CA SER A 96 -10.06 13.10 -8.31
C SER A 96 -9.00 13.04 -7.23
N LYS A 97 -9.31 13.56 -6.04
CA LYS A 97 -8.42 13.53 -4.87
C LYS A 97 -9.10 12.79 -3.74
N ILE A 98 -8.60 11.59 -3.46
CA ILE A 98 -9.07 10.78 -2.33
C ILE A 98 -8.20 11.07 -1.12
N SER A 99 -8.85 11.22 0.03
CA SER A 99 -8.18 11.53 1.28
C SER A 99 -8.83 10.78 2.42
N LEU A 100 -7.99 10.09 3.18
CA LEU A 100 -8.39 9.41 4.40
C LEU A 100 -8.62 10.46 5.49
N TRP A 101 -9.85 10.54 5.99
CA TRP A 101 -10.27 11.63 6.84
C TRP A 101 -9.93 11.36 8.30
N THR A 102 -10.39 10.24 8.87
CA THR A 102 -10.21 9.95 10.30
C THR A 102 -10.39 8.46 10.55
N PHE A 103 -9.60 7.92 11.47
CA PHE A 103 -9.74 6.57 12.01
C PHE A 103 -10.39 6.66 13.38
N TYR A 104 -11.28 5.73 13.70
CA TYR A 104 -11.92 5.60 15.00
C TYR A 104 -11.67 4.19 15.52
N ASP A 105 -11.27 4.07 16.78
CA ASP A 105 -11.27 2.76 17.43
C ASP A 105 -12.69 2.30 17.78
N GLU A 106 -12.81 1.10 18.33
CA GLU A 106 -14.10 0.51 18.71
C GLU A 106 -14.89 1.35 19.72
N ARG A 107 -14.19 2.14 20.54
CA ARG A 107 -14.79 3.02 21.56
C ARG A 107 -15.11 4.41 21.00
N GLY A 108 -14.84 4.67 19.73
CA GLY A 108 -15.06 5.97 19.10
C GLY A 108 -13.93 6.97 19.31
N ARG A 109 -12.79 6.57 19.87
CA ARG A 109 -11.63 7.45 20.00
C ARG A 109 -11.00 7.67 18.64
N LYS A 110 -10.74 8.93 18.31
CA LYS A 110 -10.07 9.32 17.08
C LYS A 110 -8.59 8.92 17.13
N LEU A 111 -8.12 8.29 16.06
CA LEU A 111 -6.76 7.89 15.86
C LEU A 111 -6.17 8.55 14.60
N HIS A 112 -4.86 8.77 14.63
CA HIS A 112 -4.10 9.33 13.52
C HIS A 112 -2.89 8.45 13.14
N PRO A 113 -3.10 7.20 12.70
CA PRO A 113 -2.03 6.31 12.27
C PRO A 113 -1.46 6.77 10.92
N LYS A 114 -0.42 7.62 10.94
CA LYS A 114 0.23 8.17 9.73
C LYS A 114 0.70 7.09 8.75
N TRP A 115 1.17 5.96 9.27
CA TRP A 115 1.68 4.85 8.46
C TRP A 115 0.58 4.17 7.63
N MET A 116 -0.62 3.98 8.19
CA MET A 116 -1.75 3.38 7.45
C MET A 116 -2.18 4.23 6.26
N GLN A 117 -2.02 5.56 6.36
CA GLN A 117 -2.36 6.46 5.25
C GLN A 117 -1.47 6.29 4.02
N LYS A 118 -0.28 5.70 4.20
CA LYS A 118 0.66 5.42 3.11
C LYS A 118 0.46 4.05 2.46
N ILE A 119 -0.27 3.15 3.12
CA ILE A 119 -0.51 1.78 2.63
C ILE A 119 -1.89 1.69 1.98
N ILE A 120 -2.89 2.33 2.59
CA ILE A 120 -4.27 2.29 2.09
C ILE A 120 -4.37 3.20 0.86
N ASP A 121 -4.25 2.59 -0.31
CA ASP A 121 -4.56 3.25 -1.58
C ASP A 121 -6.03 3.03 -1.94
N LEU A 122 -6.76 4.13 -2.05
CA LEU A 122 -8.15 4.14 -2.50
C LEU A 122 -8.26 4.78 -3.90
N SER A 123 -7.15 5.01 -4.60
CA SER A 123 -7.18 5.62 -5.94
C SER A 123 -7.99 4.75 -6.91
N PRO A 124 -8.83 5.34 -7.79
CA PRO A 124 -9.48 4.59 -8.86
C PRO A 124 -8.42 4.03 -9.81
N MET A 125 -8.64 2.85 -10.40
CA MET A 125 -7.76 2.41 -11.48
C MET A 125 -7.98 3.27 -12.71
N GLU A 126 -6.90 3.65 -13.38
CA GLU A 126 -6.94 4.08 -14.78
C GLU A 126 -7.39 2.87 -15.61
N GLY A 127 -8.69 2.67 -15.71
CA GLY A 127 -9.27 1.86 -16.77
C GLY A 127 -9.22 2.68 -18.05
N GLU A 128 -8.67 2.10 -19.10
CA GLU A 128 -8.92 2.57 -20.46
C GLU A 128 -10.44 2.78 -20.62
N ASP A 129 -10.83 4.01 -20.97
CA ASP A 129 -12.17 4.42 -21.43
C ASP A 129 -13.31 4.80 -20.45
N ASP A 130 -13.10 5.02 -19.16
CA ASP A 130 -14.22 5.47 -18.31
C ASP A 130 -14.33 7.00 -18.15
N LYS A 131 -14.95 7.62 -19.17
CA LYS A 131 -15.69 8.92 -19.06
C LYS A 131 -16.88 8.85 -18.07
N LYS A 132 -16.97 7.80 -17.24
CA LYS A 132 -18.02 7.56 -16.25
C LYS A 132 -17.41 6.94 -14.99
N GLY A 133 -17.02 7.79 -14.03
CA GLY A 133 -16.87 7.43 -12.61
C GLY A 133 -16.06 6.16 -12.32
N GLY A 134 -14.72 6.28 -12.35
CA GLY A 134 -13.79 5.17 -12.13
C GLY A 134 -14.00 4.41 -10.81
N HIS A 135 -14.08 3.09 -10.92
CA HIS A 135 -14.15 2.13 -9.83
C HIS A 135 -12.81 1.98 -9.08
N MET A 136 -12.88 1.68 -7.78
CA MET A 136 -11.71 1.39 -6.93
C MET A 136 -11.36 -0.10 -6.90
N LEU A 137 -10.07 -0.42 -6.85
CA LEU A 137 -9.56 -1.76 -6.52
C LEU A 137 -8.75 -1.70 -5.23
N LEU A 138 -8.95 -2.70 -4.37
CA LEU A 138 -7.96 -3.11 -3.38
C LEU A 138 -7.43 -4.46 -3.82
N SER A 139 -6.16 -4.48 -4.26
CA SER A 139 -5.46 -5.64 -4.85
C SER A 139 -6.08 -6.19 -6.15
N THR A 140 -5.24 -6.80 -6.97
CA THR A 140 -5.36 -7.14 -8.41
C THR A 140 -6.54 -8.02 -8.86
N SER A 141 -7.63 -8.19 -8.10
CA SER A 141 -8.63 -9.20 -8.46
C SER A 141 -10.10 -8.93 -8.13
N ASN A 142 -10.51 -7.80 -7.55
CA ASN A 142 -11.95 -7.55 -7.34
C ASN A 142 -12.38 -6.09 -7.57
N ARG A 143 -13.24 -5.88 -8.58
CA ARG A 143 -13.96 -4.62 -8.82
C ARG A 143 -14.83 -4.31 -7.60
N LEU A 144 -14.55 -3.21 -6.88
CA LEU A 144 -15.44 -2.75 -5.81
C LEU A 144 -16.64 -2.01 -6.41
N VAL A 145 -17.83 -2.31 -5.88
CA VAL A 145 -19.03 -1.48 -6.08
C VAL A 145 -18.72 -0.06 -5.64
N ASP A 146 -19.20 0.95 -6.37
CA ASP A 146 -19.06 2.36 -5.97
C ASP A 146 -19.70 2.58 -4.59
N ASN A 147 -18.86 2.69 -3.55
CA ASN A 147 -19.27 2.84 -2.16
C ASN A 147 -19.21 4.31 -1.69
N TRP A 148 -19.02 5.24 -2.62
CA TRP A 148 -18.98 6.66 -2.35
C TRP A 148 -20.40 7.18 -2.08
N GLY A 149 -20.64 7.66 -0.85
CA GLY A 149 -21.93 8.22 -0.43
C GLY A 149 -22.34 9.47 -1.20
N LYS A 150 -23.57 9.94 -0.98
CA LYS A 150 -24.24 11.00 -1.76
C LYS A 150 -23.35 12.23 -2.04
N ARG A 151 -23.28 12.60 -3.32
CA ARG A 151 -22.60 13.79 -3.86
C ARG A 151 -23.03 15.05 -3.11
N LYS A 152 -22.08 15.77 -2.53
CA LYS A 152 -22.25 17.19 -2.15
C LYS A 152 -21.53 18.04 -3.19
N SER A 153 -22.28 18.65 -4.10
CA SER A 153 -21.74 19.56 -5.11
C SER A 153 -21.75 20.99 -4.59
N LYS A 154 -20.63 21.70 -4.76
CA LYS A 154 -20.54 23.15 -4.59
C LYS A 154 -20.07 23.73 -5.92
N LYS A 155 -20.87 24.62 -6.50
CA LYS A 155 -20.48 25.42 -7.66
C LYS A 155 -19.72 26.63 -7.15
N THR A 156 -18.45 26.77 -7.53
CA THR A 156 -17.66 27.96 -7.26
C THR A 156 -17.40 28.65 -8.59
N ASN A 157 -17.76 29.93 -8.66
CA ASN A 157 -17.51 30.74 -9.85
C ASN A 157 -16.11 31.31 -9.71
N THR A 158 -15.13 30.70 -10.39
CA THR A 158 -13.74 31.12 -10.34
C THR A 158 -13.41 31.81 -11.65
N LEU A 159 -13.35 33.15 -11.65
CA LEU A 159 -12.85 33.95 -12.76
C LEU A 159 -11.35 33.66 -12.90
N HIS A 160 -10.99 32.82 -13.86
CA HIS A 160 -9.60 32.66 -14.26
C HIS A 160 -9.30 33.69 -15.34
N HIS A 161 -8.50 34.71 -15.01
CA HIS A 161 -7.87 35.56 -16.01
C HIS A 161 -6.78 34.73 -16.70
N GLY A 162 -7.11 34.11 -17.82
CA GLY A 162 -6.11 33.56 -18.71
C GLY A 162 -5.28 34.72 -19.27
N TYR A 163 -3.99 34.75 -18.95
CA TYR A 163 -3.04 35.55 -19.71
C TYR A 163 -2.88 34.88 -21.08
N GLY A 164 -3.76 35.24 -22.02
CA GLY A 164 -3.53 34.96 -23.43
C GLY A 164 -2.34 35.80 -23.88
N TYR A 165 -1.31 35.15 -24.41
CA TYR A 165 -0.34 35.84 -25.26
C TYR A 165 -1.11 36.47 -26.42
N ASP A 166 -1.05 37.79 -26.51
CA ASP A 166 -1.52 38.59 -27.64
C ASP A 166 -0.94 38.00 -28.93
N SER A 167 -1.77 37.28 -29.69
CA SER A 167 -1.58 37.21 -31.12
C SER A 167 -2.42 38.34 -31.70
N ASP A 168 -1.73 39.42 -32.07
CA ASP A 168 -2.26 40.51 -32.87
C ASP A 168 -3.16 39.95 -33.99
N TYR A 169 -4.31 40.59 -34.19
CA TYR A 169 -5.37 40.30 -35.17
C TYR A 169 -6.59 39.50 -34.68
N SER A 170 -7.47 40.16 -33.90
CA SER A 170 -8.89 40.24 -34.27
C SER A 170 -9.61 41.39 -33.57
N HIS A 171 -10.09 42.34 -34.39
CA HIS A 171 -11.26 43.16 -34.10
C HIS A 171 -12.43 42.27 -33.59
N TYR A 172 -13.21 42.77 -32.63
CA TYR A 172 -14.43 42.20 -32.00
C TYR A 172 -14.25 41.45 -30.67
N GLY A 173 -14.81 42.05 -29.61
CA GLY A 173 -15.34 41.36 -28.42
C GLY A 173 -14.32 40.92 -27.39
N TYR A 174 -14.35 41.52 -26.20
CA TYR A 174 -13.78 40.90 -25.00
C TYR A 174 -14.52 39.59 -24.72
N ASP A 175 -14.02 38.47 -25.24
CA ASP A 175 -14.59 37.16 -24.95
C ASP A 175 -14.09 36.74 -23.55
N HIS A 176 -14.86 37.09 -22.54
CA HIS A 176 -14.63 36.64 -21.18
C HIS A 176 -14.90 35.14 -21.09
N HIS A 177 -13.89 34.31 -21.36
CA HIS A 177 -13.98 32.88 -21.11
C HIS A 177 -14.15 32.62 -19.61
N THR A 178 -15.40 32.47 -19.19
CA THR A 178 -15.77 32.11 -17.82
C THR A 178 -15.63 30.59 -17.69
N SER A 179 -14.50 30.13 -17.15
CA SER A 179 -14.34 28.71 -16.82
C SER A 179 -15.08 28.40 -15.52
N TYR A 180 -15.93 27.37 -15.53
CA TYR A 180 -16.62 26.92 -14.32
C TYR A 180 -15.85 25.79 -13.65
N GLU A 181 -15.67 25.91 -12.33
CA GLU A 181 -15.13 24.83 -11.51
C GLU A 181 -16.26 24.18 -10.70
N TYR A 182 -16.44 22.88 -10.91
CA TYR A 182 -17.41 22.06 -10.20
C TYR A 182 -16.71 21.15 -9.22
N ILE A 183 -16.89 21.41 -7.92
CA ILE A 183 -16.33 20.57 -6.86
C ILE A 183 -17.42 19.67 -6.30
N SER A 184 -17.21 18.36 -6.37
CA SER A 184 -18.11 17.32 -5.88
C SER A 184 -17.39 16.50 -4.82
N THR A 185 -17.88 16.51 -3.58
CA THR A 185 -17.32 15.68 -2.51
C THR A 185 -18.20 14.47 -2.25
N TYR A 186 -17.58 13.30 -2.26
CA TYR A 186 -18.18 12.03 -1.85
C TYR A 186 -17.58 11.56 -0.54
N ARG A 187 -18.35 10.79 0.25
CA ARG A 187 -17.89 10.29 1.55
C ARG A 187 -18.21 8.81 1.71
N ALA A 188 -17.25 8.05 2.16
CA ALA A 188 -17.39 6.62 2.41
C ALA A 188 -16.87 6.27 3.80
N THR A 189 -17.43 5.21 4.38
CA THR A 189 -16.94 4.61 5.62
C THR A 189 -16.50 3.19 5.32
N PHE A 190 -15.41 2.76 5.94
CA PHE A 190 -14.82 1.44 5.81
C PHE A 190 -14.59 0.85 7.20
N LEU A 191 -14.67 -0.47 7.33
CA LEU A 191 -14.05 -1.20 8.42
C LEU A 191 -12.64 -1.59 7.99
N LEU A 192 -11.66 -1.22 8.80
CA LEU A 192 -10.27 -1.61 8.63
C LEU A 192 -9.92 -2.57 9.76
N ALA A 193 -9.50 -3.78 9.43
CA ALA A 193 -9.01 -4.74 10.41
C ALA A 193 -7.55 -5.07 10.10
N TYR A 194 -6.70 -5.20 11.11
CA TYR A 194 -5.31 -5.59 10.92
C TYR A 194 -4.77 -6.38 12.11
N ASP A 195 -3.80 -7.25 11.87
CA ASP A 195 -3.07 -7.98 12.90
C ASP A 195 -2.00 -7.07 13.53
N ALA A 196 -2.14 -6.78 14.82
CA ALA A 196 -1.26 -5.91 15.57
C ALA A 196 0.18 -6.46 15.66
N ASP A 197 0.35 -7.79 15.61
CA ASP A 197 1.68 -8.41 15.64
C ASP A 197 2.41 -8.26 14.30
N SER A 198 1.66 -8.01 13.23
CA SER A 198 2.17 -7.89 11.86
C SER A 198 2.44 -6.44 11.45
N VAL A 199 2.36 -5.48 12.38
CA VAL A 199 2.56 -4.04 12.09
C VAL A 199 3.93 -3.75 11.49
N TYR A 200 4.96 -4.50 11.87
CA TYR A 200 6.29 -4.34 11.28
C TYR A 200 6.28 -4.68 9.78
N GLU A 201 5.73 -5.83 9.41
CA GLU A 201 5.62 -6.30 8.04
C GLU A 201 4.71 -5.39 7.21
N LEU A 202 3.57 -4.97 7.78
CA LEU A 202 2.66 -4.04 7.12
C LEU A 202 3.34 -2.71 6.78
N LYS A 203 4.18 -2.18 7.68
CA LYS A 203 4.94 -0.95 7.42
C LYS A 203 6.01 -1.10 6.33
N CYS A 204 6.52 -2.31 6.12
CA CYS A 204 7.47 -2.57 5.03
C CYS A 204 6.81 -2.35 3.65
N VAL A 205 5.48 -2.51 3.55
CA VAL A 205 4.68 -2.29 2.33
C VAL A 205 4.26 -0.81 2.19
N GLU A 206 4.77 0.11 3.03
CA GLU A 206 4.50 1.55 2.87
C GLU A 206 4.93 2.03 1.49
N VAL A 207 3.99 2.68 0.80
CA VAL A 207 4.24 3.29 -0.50
C VAL A 207 4.43 4.79 -0.35
N SER A 208 5.48 5.31 -0.98
CA SER A 208 5.66 6.75 -1.15
C SER A 208 5.29 7.17 -2.56
N LYS A 209 4.77 8.39 -2.72
CA LYS A 209 4.62 9.02 -4.04
C LYS A 209 5.78 9.98 -4.25
N SER A 210 6.49 9.86 -5.37
CA SER A 210 7.52 10.81 -5.77
C SER A 210 6.90 12.19 -5.95
N SER A 211 7.41 13.18 -5.22
CA SER A 211 6.97 14.58 -5.32
C SER A 211 7.18 15.18 -6.71
N ILE A 212 8.08 14.59 -7.51
CA ILE A 212 8.52 15.13 -8.81
C ILE A 212 7.79 14.44 -9.96
N SER A 213 7.64 13.10 -9.92
CA SER A 213 7.07 12.33 -11.02
C SER A 213 5.65 11.80 -10.74
N GLY A 214 5.14 11.96 -9.52
CA GLY A 214 3.89 11.34 -9.08
C GLY A 214 3.96 9.80 -9.00
N ARG A 215 5.07 9.18 -9.42
CA ARG A 215 5.24 7.73 -9.43
C ARG A 215 5.24 7.17 -8.02
N ILE A 216 4.56 6.04 -7.88
CA ILE A 216 4.53 5.21 -6.68
C ILE A 216 5.89 4.51 -6.54
N ILE A 217 6.61 4.82 -5.46
CA ILE A 217 7.83 4.14 -5.04
C ILE A 217 7.44 3.15 -3.94
N ARG A 218 7.52 1.86 -4.27
CA ARG A 218 7.04 0.77 -3.39
C ARG A 218 8.09 0.27 -2.40
N ASN A 219 9.38 0.64 -2.55
CA ASN A 219 10.47 0.08 -1.76
C ASN A 219 10.90 0.94 -0.56
N ASP A 220 10.30 2.11 -0.35
CA ASP A 220 10.70 3.02 0.73
C ASP A 220 10.49 2.42 2.12
N GLY A 221 9.38 1.69 2.32
CA GLY A 221 9.11 0.99 3.58
C GLY A 221 10.18 -0.06 3.90
N VAL A 222 10.56 -0.87 2.91
CA VAL A 222 11.61 -1.90 3.02
C VAL A 222 12.97 -1.27 3.30
N VAL A 223 13.34 -0.19 2.60
CA VAL A 223 14.62 0.52 2.82
C VAL A 223 14.69 1.10 4.22
N ALA A 224 13.62 1.73 4.70
CA ALA A 224 13.56 2.27 6.06
C ALA A 224 13.63 1.16 7.13
N ALA A 225 12.94 0.04 6.90
CA ALA A 225 12.99 -1.12 7.79
C ALA A 225 14.38 -1.75 7.84
N ALA A 226 15.04 -1.90 6.69
CA ALA A 226 16.40 -2.41 6.60
C ALA A 226 17.40 -1.52 7.35
N ALA A 227 17.32 -0.20 7.17
CA ALA A 227 18.18 0.74 7.89
C ALA A 227 18.00 0.65 9.42
N ASP A 228 16.76 0.48 9.89
CA ASP A 228 16.47 0.29 11.32
C ASP A 228 17.02 -1.04 11.85
N VAL A 229 16.88 -2.12 11.08
CA VAL A 229 17.45 -3.45 11.38
C VAL A 229 18.98 -3.38 11.51
N VAL A 230 19.66 -2.78 10.53
CA VAL A 230 21.13 -2.63 10.54
C VAL A 230 21.59 -1.80 11.74
N LYS A 231 20.90 -0.69 12.00
CA LYS A 231 21.20 0.21 13.13
C LYS A 231 21.04 -0.50 14.48
N LYS A 232 20.00 -1.31 14.64
CA LYS A 232 19.69 -2.02 15.90
C LYS A 232 20.41 -3.36 16.04
N GLN A 233 21.00 -3.86 14.95
CA GLN A 233 21.57 -5.21 14.89
C GLN A 233 20.54 -6.29 15.26
N ASP A 234 19.28 -6.11 14.84
CA ASP A 234 18.17 -6.98 15.21
C ASP A 234 17.96 -8.11 14.18
N TYR A 235 18.56 -9.27 14.45
CA TYR A 235 18.46 -10.46 13.60
C TYR A 235 17.04 -11.06 13.55
N SER A 236 16.20 -10.81 14.56
CA SER A 236 14.81 -11.28 14.56
C SER A 236 13.98 -10.49 13.56
N LEU A 237 14.12 -9.16 13.58
CA LEU A 237 13.49 -8.28 12.60
C LEU A 237 14.05 -8.49 11.19
N LEU A 238 15.35 -8.79 11.05
CA LEU A 238 15.95 -9.16 9.76
C LEU A 238 15.23 -10.36 9.12
N GLY A 239 14.99 -11.43 9.89
CA GLY A 239 14.27 -12.61 9.39
C GLY A 239 12.87 -12.23 8.88
N ARG A 240 12.13 -11.43 9.65
CA ARG A 240 10.79 -10.95 9.28
C ARG A 240 10.80 -10.05 8.04
N LEU A 241 11.80 -9.20 7.90
CA LEU A 241 11.97 -8.34 6.73
C LEU A 241 12.20 -9.17 5.47
N ILE A 242 13.05 -10.18 5.55
CA ILE A 242 13.32 -11.08 4.43
C ILE A 242 12.03 -11.85 4.07
N ASP A 243 11.26 -12.33 5.05
CA ASP A 243 9.96 -12.98 4.80
C ASP A 243 9.00 -12.06 4.01
N VAL A 244 8.98 -10.75 4.32
CA VAL A 244 8.18 -9.76 3.56
C VAL A 244 8.62 -9.72 2.11
N VAL A 245 9.92 -9.55 1.87
CA VAL A 245 10.50 -9.41 0.52
C VAL A 245 10.37 -10.69 -0.30
N GLU A 246 10.45 -11.85 0.33
CA GLU A 246 10.20 -13.13 -0.34
C GLU A 246 8.73 -13.34 -0.71
N SER A 247 7.81 -12.81 0.10
CA SER A 247 6.37 -12.91 -0.17
C SER A 247 5.84 -11.88 -1.18
N LYS A 248 6.58 -10.81 -1.45
CA LYS A 248 6.18 -9.69 -2.32
C LYS A 248 7.27 -9.39 -3.35
N GLU A 249 7.07 -9.85 -4.58
CA GLU A 249 8.05 -9.69 -5.66
C GLU A 249 8.36 -8.23 -5.98
N GLU A 250 7.42 -7.29 -5.77
CA GLU A 250 7.68 -5.87 -5.99
C GLU A 250 8.56 -5.21 -4.92
N LEU A 251 8.82 -5.85 -3.78
CA LEU A 251 9.48 -5.27 -2.59
C LEU A 251 10.98 -5.63 -2.45
N ARG A 252 11.65 -6.00 -3.55
CA ARG A 252 13.03 -6.48 -3.54
C ARG A 252 14.05 -5.44 -3.08
N PHE A 253 15.17 -5.90 -2.52
CA PHE A 253 16.26 -5.02 -2.07
C PHE A 253 17.00 -4.40 -3.26
N GLY A 254 17.39 -3.13 -3.13
CA GLY A 254 18.41 -2.53 -3.99
C GLY A 254 19.82 -2.93 -3.55
N SER A 255 20.82 -2.58 -4.35
CA SER A 255 22.23 -2.98 -4.11
C SER A 255 22.77 -2.46 -2.78
N SER A 256 22.50 -1.21 -2.41
CA SER A 256 22.94 -0.63 -1.13
C SER A 256 22.31 -1.35 0.07
N THR A 257 21.00 -1.53 0.07
CA THR A 257 20.27 -2.22 1.13
C THR A 257 20.73 -3.66 1.29
N CYS A 258 20.91 -4.38 0.18
CA CYS A 258 21.43 -5.74 0.18
C CYS A 258 22.85 -5.79 0.79
N ARG A 259 23.73 -4.85 0.41
CA ARG A 259 25.07 -4.74 0.96
C ARG A 259 25.05 -4.51 2.46
N ASP A 260 24.32 -3.51 2.95
CA ASP A 260 24.32 -3.13 4.36
C ASP A 260 23.80 -4.28 5.26
N LEU A 261 22.74 -4.98 4.81
CA LEU A 261 22.22 -6.16 5.52
C LEU A 261 23.20 -7.33 5.48
N LEU A 262 23.88 -7.54 4.35
CA LEU A 262 24.86 -8.62 4.22
C LEU A 262 26.11 -8.34 5.07
N GLU A 263 26.59 -7.09 5.11
CA GLU A 263 27.69 -6.64 5.98
C GLU A 263 27.34 -6.83 7.46
N MET A 264 26.13 -6.47 7.87
CA MET A 264 25.62 -6.76 9.22
C MET A 264 25.79 -8.25 9.56
N VAL A 265 25.31 -9.16 8.71
CA VAL A 265 25.41 -10.61 8.97
C VAL A 265 26.86 -11.10 8.92
N ILE A 266 27.71 -10.55 8.04
CA ILE A 266 29.14 -10.89 7.98
C ILE A 266 29.90 -10.41 9.22
N SER A 267 29.51 -9.29 9.83
CA SER A 267 30.20 -8.72 10.98
C SER A 267 30.02 -9.52 12.29
N THR A 268 29.07 -10.46 12.32
CA THR A 268 28.85 -11.33 13.50
C THR A 268 30.08 -12.16 13.86
N GLY A 269 30.55 -12.09 15.11
CA GLY A 269 31.80 -12.72 15.54
C GLY A 269 31.85 -14.25 15.41
N ASN A 270 30.71 -14.94 15.47
CA ASN A 270 30.60 -16.39 15.29
C ASN A 270 29.57 -16.73 14.22
N LYS A 271 29.75 -17.87 13.53
CA LYS A 271 28.67 -18.52 12.77
C LYS A 271 27.57 -18.91 13.76
N CYS A 272 26.61 -18.03 13.98
CA CYS A 272 25.40 -18.36 14.72
C CYS A 272 24.48 -19.17 13.80
N ASP A 273 23.76 -20.13 14.36
CA ASP A 273 22.77 -20.93 13.63
C ASP A 273 21.80 -19.99 12.90
N GLY A 274 21.70 -20.14 11.58
CA GLY A 274 20.85 -19.31 10.72
C GLY A 274 21.53 -18.15 10.01
N THR A 275 22.73 -17.70 10.40
CA THR A 275 23.43 -16.59 9.72
C THR A 275 23.77 -16.92 8.26
N THR A 276 24.24 -18.13 7.97
CA THR A 276 24.44 -18.60 6.58
C THR A 276 23.12 -18.57 5.78
N SER A 277 22.01 -19.03 6.39
CA SER A 277 20.70 -19.01 5.74
C SER A 277 20.22 -17.59 5.47
N LEU A 278 20.40 -16.68 6.43
CA LEU A 278 20.06 -15.26 6.26
C LEU A 278 20.90 -14.63 5.15
N SER A 279 22.21 -14.84 5.13
CA SER A 279 23.06 -14.34 4.04
C SER A 279 22.62 -14.86 2.67
N ASN A 280 22.30 -16.15 2.56
CA ASN A 280 21.82 -16.71 1.30
C ASN A 280 20.50 -16.05 0.87
N ARG A 281 19.55 -15.89 1.80
CA ARG A 281 18.24 -15.27 1.52
C ARG A 281 18.36 -13.78 1.18
N ILE A 282 19.26 -13.03 1.84
CA ILE A 282 19.55 -11.62 1.51
C ILE A 282 20.02 -11.50 0.05
N ILE A 283 20.95 -12.36 -0.38
CA ILE A 283 21.42 -12.36 -1.78
C ILE A 283 20.26 -12.68 -2.74
N GLY A 284 19.42 -13.67 -2.40
CA GLY A 284 18.25 -14.03 -3.20
C GLY A 284 17.15 -12.95 -3.24
N ALA A 285 17.13 -12.05 -2.27
CA ALA A 285 16.17 -10.95 -2.18
C ALA A 285 16.58 -9.69 -2.97
N LEU A 286 17.76 -9.70 -3.62
CA LEU A 286 18.20 -8.61 -4.49
C LEU A 286 17.31 -8.49 -5.73
N SER A 287 16.84 -7.27 -6.02
CA SER A 287 15.98 -6.99 -7.17
C SER A 287 16.58 -7.48 -8.49
N THR A 288 15.76 -8.11 -9.33
CA THR A 288 16.10 -8.56 -10.69
C THR A 288 16.34 -7.41 -11.66
N SER A 289 15.92 -6.20 -11.33
CA SER A 289 16.23 -4.99 -12.11
C SER A 289 17.52 -4.30 -11.65
N THR A 290 18.20 -4.80 -10.62
CA THR A 290 19.38 -4.14 -10.07
C THR A 290 20.63 -4.98 -10.29
N GLU A 291 21.57 -4.44 -11.07
CA GLU A 291 22.89 -5.05 -11.21
C GLU A 291 23.72 -4.82 -9.92
N PRO A 292 24.36 -5.86 -9.37
CA PRO A 292 25.25 -5.68 -8.22
C PRO A 292 26.46 -4.83 -8.60
N ASP A 293 26.69 -3.76 -7.85
CA ASP A 293 27.90 -2.95 -8.02
C ASP A 293 29.15 -3.66 -7.47
N SER A 294 30.33 -3.09 -7.74
CA SER A 294 31.60 -3.68 -7.29
C SER A 294 31.68 -3.85 -5.77
N MET A 295 31.04 -2.96 -5.00
CA MET A 295 31.02 -3.04 -3.53
C MET A 295 30.15 -4.19 -3.05
N LEU A 296 28.96 -4.38 -3.62
CA LEU A 296 28.09 -5.51 -3.32
C LEU A 296 28.77 -6.83 -3.72
N TRP A 297 29.44 -6.89 -4.87
CA TRP A 297 30.21 -8.07 -5.25
C TRP A 297 31.32 -8.41 -4.26
N ASN A 298 32.10 -7.42 -3.82
CA ASN A 298 33.13 -7.62 -2.79
C ASN A 298 32.53 -8.13 -1.46
N THR A 299 31.32 -7.67 -1.14
CA THR A 299 30.58 -8.10 0.06
C THR A 299 30.09 -9.54 -0.09
N ILE A 300 29.56 -9.92 -1.25
CA ILE A 300 29.18 -11.31 -1.57
C ILE A 300 30.40 -12.23 -1.49
N VAL A 301 31.53 -11.82 -2.04
CA VAL A 301 32.79 -12.59 -1.93
C VAL A 301 33.21 -12.75 -0.47
N SER A 302 33.04 -11.71 0.36
CA SER A 302 33.32 -11.79 1.80
C SER A 302 32.36 -12.76 2.52
N ALA A 303 31.08 -12.76 2.15
CA ALA A 303 30.12 -13.76 2.61
C ALA A 303 30.53 -15.18 2.22
N VAL A 304 30.96 -15.39 0.97
CA VAL A 304 31.46 -16.70 0.49
C VAL A 304 32.70 -17.15 1.26
N LYS A 305 33.64 -16.25 1.56
CA LYS A 305 34.82 -16.56 2.38
C LYS A 305 34.44 -16.98 3.79
N LYS A 306 33.46 -16.31 4.39
CA LYS A 306 33.03 -16.59 5.77
C LYS A 306 32.16 -17.85 5.87
N PHE A 307 31.12 -17.95 5.05
CA PHE A 307 30.09 -18.97 5.17
C PHE A 307 30.39 -20.20 4.31
N GLY A 308 31.01 -20.02 3.15
CA GLY A 308 31.38 -21.07 2.20
C GLY A 308 30.55 -21.02 0.91
N TRP A 309 31.19 -21.29 -0.24
CA TRP A 309 30.53 -21.29 -1.55
C TRP A 309 29.36 -22.26 -1.63
N ARG A 310 29.50 -23.46 -1.05
CA ARG A 310 28.50 -24.54 -1.12
C ARG A 310 27.13 -24.09 -0.63
N ASP A 311 27.10 -23.26 0.40
CA ASP A 311 25.87 -22.86 1.09
C ASP A 311 25.21 -21.65 0.42
N LEU A 312 25.98 -20.83 -0.31
CA LEU A 312 25.49 -19.62 -0.98
C LEU A 312 25.31 -19.79 -2.50
N ARG A 313 25.79 -20.90 -3.08
CA ARG A 313 25.88 -21.10 -4.53
C ARG A 313 24.56 -20.89 -5.26
N ALA A 314 23.42 -21.28 -4.68
CA ALA A 314 22.14 -21.29 -5.40
C ALA A 314 21.73 -19.87 -5.83
N ASN A 315 21.69 -18.94 -4.88
CA ASN A 315 21.30 -17.56 -5.16
C ASN A 315 22.40 -16.78 -5.90
N ILE A 316 23.68 -17.07 -5.64
CA ILE A 316 24.77 -16.43 -6.40
C ILE A 316 24.76 -16.90 -7.86
N SER A 317 24.57 -18.19 -8.12
CA SER A 317 24.43 -18.70 -9.49
C SER A 317 23.21 -18.12 -10.19
N SER A 318 22.06 -18.02 -9.49
CA SER A 318 20.88 -17.36 -10.06
C SER A 318 21.19 -15.92 -10.46
N LEU A 319 21.92 -15.18 -9.61
CA LEU A 319 22.26 -13.79 -9.84
C LEU A 319 23.29 -13.60 -10.98
N LEU A 320 24.19 -14.56 -11.21
CA LEU A 320 25.12 -14.56 -12.35
C LEU A 320 24.47 -14.96 -13.68
N LEU A 321 23.44 -15.80 -13.64
CA LEU A 321 22.77 -16.36 -14.82
C LEU A 321 21.51 -15.58 -15.22
N ASP A 322 21.13 -14.55 -14.45
CA ASP A 322 19.93 -13.76 -14.70
C ASP A 322 20.13 -12.80 -15.89
N GLU A 323 19.79 -13.28 -17.08
CA GLU A 323 19.82 -12.51 -18.34
C GLU A 323 18.90 -11.27 -18.32
N SER A 324 17.91 -11.21 -17.42
CA SER A 324 17.02 -10.05 -17.31
C SER A 324 17.74 -8.79 -16.82
N ARG A 325 18.80 -8.96 -16.00
CA ARG A 325 19.67 -7.87 -15.50
C ARG A 325 20.58 -7.28 -16.58
N LYS A 326 20.84 -8.02 -17.67
CA LYS A 326 21.74 -7.58 -18.75
C LYS A 326 21.07 -6.65 -19.77
N LYS A 327 19.74 -6.62 -19.82
CA LYS A 327 18.97 -5.95 -20.90
C LYS A 327 18.78 -4.44 -20.75
N GLU A 328 19.00 -3.85 -19.57
CA GLU A 328 18.83 -2.39 -19.40
C GLU A 328 19.99 -1.55 -19.95
N ASN A 329 21.16 -2.16 -20.22
CA ASN A 329 22.31 -1.44 -20.78
C ASN A 329 22.30 -1.34 -22.32
N ASP A 330 21.44 -2.07 -23.03
CA ASP A 330 21.44 -2.11 -24.51
C ASP A 330 20.56 -1.03 -25.18
N TYR A 331 19.62 -0.41 -24.46
CA TYR A 331 18.80 0.67 -25.04
C TYR A 331 19.55 2.01 -25.20
N GLY A 332 20.80 2.10 -24.72
CA GLY A 332 21.66 3.28 -24.89
C GLY A 332 22.57 3.25 -26.13
N SER A 333 22.67 2.13 -26.86
CA SER A 333 23.72 1.93 -27.87
C SER A 333 23.25 1.88 -29.33
N SER A 334 21.93 1.90 -29.62
CA SER A 334 21.43 1.80 -31.00
C SER A 334 21.05 3.13 -31.67
N ARG A 335 21.64 4.25 -31.28
CA ARG A 335 21.59 5.51 -32.05
C ARG A 335 23.00 5.99 -32.36
N LYS A 336 23.66 5.31 -33.29
CA LYS A 336 24.67 5.86 -34.21
C LYS A 336 25.09 4.77 -35.21
N SER A 337 24.49 4.84 -36.39
CA SER A 337 25.13 4.49 -37.67
C SER A 337 24.38 5.22 -38.77
#